data_AF-A0A6N4QF97-F1
#
_entry.id   AF-A0A6N4QF97-F1
#
_cell.length_a   1.000
_cell.length_b   1.000
_cell.length_c   1.000
_cell.angle_alpha   90.00
_cell.angle_beta   90.00
_cell.angle_gamma   90.00
#
_symmetry.space_group_name_H-M   'P 1'
#
loop_
_entity.id
_entity.type
_entity.pdbx_description
1 polymer ?
#
loop_
_entity_poly.entity_id
_entity_poly.type
_entity_poly.pdbx_seq_one_letter_code
_entity_poly.pdbx_strand_id
1 'polypeptide(L)'
;MKNFITFLIFNLLLISSAFASGGIGGGGIANIPQGQDREKYHLGKAVYNQDLTLEKQPNVKLIEQEERLEYLQGSLPNTEKRRVNLPDFAGKLTEEQITALEYFVQVRFNVKLPEKKKE
;
A
#
# COMPACT_ATOMS: atom_id res chain seq x y z
N MET A 1 -38.38 23.94 34.76
CA MET A 1 -37.25 23.08 34.33
C MET A 1 -36.69 23.60 33.01
N LYS A 2 -35.77 24.58 33.01
CA LYS A 2 -35.17 25.06 31.75
C LYS A 2 -33.72 25.58 31.87
N ASN A 3 -33.14 25.64 33.07
CA ASN A 3 -31.84 26.29 33.29
C ASN A 3 -30.75 25.36 33.87
N PHE A 4 -30.99 24.05 33.93
CA PHE A 4 -29.99 23.08 34.42
C PHE A 4 -29.19 22.38 33.30
N ILE A 5 -29.62 22.50 32.03
CA ILE A 5 -28.95 21.87 30.88
C ILE A 5 -27.79 22.73 30.34
N THR A 6 -27.79 24.04 30.64
CA THR A 6 -26.80 24.98 30.09
C THR A 6 -25.41 24.85 30.73
N PHE A 7 -25.30 24.26 31.93
CA PHE A 7 -24.02 24.10 32.62
C PHE A 7 -23.21 22.86 32.19
N LEU A 8 -23.84 21.88 31.51
CA LEU A 8 -23.16 20.66 31.07
C LEU A 8 -22.43 20.82 29.73
N ILE A 9 -22.80 21.84 28.92
CA ILE A 9 -22.25 22.05 27.57
C ILE A 9 -20.97 22.91 27.60
N PHE A 10 -20.72 23.66 28.68
CA PHE A 10 -19.58 24.58 28.77
C PHE A 10 -18.27 23.94 29.25
N ASN A 11 -18.30 22.69 29.71
CA ASN A 11 -17.11 21.99 30.24
C ASN A 11 -16.49 20.97 29.27
N LEU A 12 -17.01 20.84 28.03
CA LEU A 12 -16.54 19.85 27.06
C LEU A 12 -15.82 20.47 25.84
N LEU A 13 -15.13 21.60 26.03
CA LEU A 13 -14.40 22.31 24.97
C LEU A 13 -12.93 22.63 25.30
N LEU A 14 -12.33 21.86 26.22
CA LEU A 14 -10.92 22.04 26.62
C LEU A 14 -10.13 20.72 26.65
N ILE A 15 -10.29 19.89 25.61
CA ILE A 15 -9.33 18.81 25.35
C ILE A 15 -8.52 19.18 24.11
N SER A 16 -7.49 19.97 24.39
CA SER A 16 -6.14 19.88 23.85
C SER A 16 -6.02 19.35 22.42
N SER A 17 -5.80 20.28 21.49
CA SER A 17 -5.13 20.07 20.22
C SER A 17 -3.73 19.49 20.42
N ALA A 18 -3.64 18.17 20.57
CA ALA A 18 -2.38 17.45 20.45
C ALA A 18 -2.04 17.32 18.96
N PHE A 19 -1.45 18.37 18.39
CA PHE A 19 -0.63 18.21 17.18
C PHE A 19 0.59 17.41 17.59
N ALA A 20 0.51 16.09 17.44
CA ALA A 20 1.68 15.25 17.47
C ALA A 20 2.49 15.54 16.19
N SER A 21 3.35 16.57 16.20
CA SER A 21 4.41 16.69 15.20
C SER A 21 5.50 15.68 15.57
N GLY A 22 5.22 14.41 15.30
CA GLY A 22 6.23 13.36 15.34
C GLY A 22 7.26 13.67 14.26
N GLY A 23 8.38 14.26 14.64
CA GLY A 23 9.56 14.33 13.81
C GLY A 23 10.06 12.91 13.55
N ILE A 24 9.94 12.45 12.31
CA ILE A 24 10.51 11.16 11.91
C ILE A 24 12.01 11.37 11.76
N GLY A 25 12.76 10.82 12.71
CA GLY A 25 14.21 10.71 12.66
C GLY A 25 14.66 9.83 11.49
N GLY A 26 15.62 10.38 10.73
CA GLY A 26 16.73 9.67 10.10
C GLY A 26 16.53 8.21 9.73
N GLY A 27 15.82 7.96 8.64
CA GLY A 27 15.94 6.76 7.83
C GLY A 27 15.53 7.14 6.43
N GLY A 28 16.48 7.13 5.48
CA GLY A 28 16.33 7.71 4.15
C GLY A 28 14.91 7.58 3.59
N ILE A 29 14.25 8.72 3.42
CA ILE A 29 12.98 8.81 2.71
C ILE A 29 13.26 8.35 1.28
N ALA A 30 13.03 7.06 1.02
CA ALA A 30 12.75 6.58 -0.32
C ALA A 30 11.69 7.54 -0.86
N ASN A 31 11.98 8.22 -1.97
CA ASN A 31 11.20 9.31 -2.53
C ASN A 31 9.73 8.87 -2.69
N ILE A 32 8.89 9.10 -1.67
CA ILE A 32 7.51 8.61 -1.67
C ILE A 32 6.73 9.49 -2.64
N PRO A 33 6.09 8.91 -3.67
CA PRO A 33 5.36 9.67 -4.67
C PRO A 33 4.26 10.52 -4.05
N GLN A 34 4.06 11.73 -4.57
CA GLN A 34 2.97 12.64 -4.17
C GLN A 34 1.81 12.57 -5.17
N GLY A 35 0.60 12.95 -4.76
CA GLY A 35 -0.58 12.96 -5.63
C GLY A 35 -1.14 11.57 -5.94
N GLN A 36 -1.65 11.35 -7.15
CA GLN A 36 -2.28 10.09 -7.59
C GLN A 36 -1.34 8.87 -7.46
N ASP A 37 -0.04 9.09 -7.65
CA ASP A 37 0.98 8.06 -7.46
C ASP A 37 1.09 7.59 -6.00
N ARG A 38 0.69 8.43 -5.04
CA ARG A 38 0.65 8.09 -3.62
C ARG A 38 -0.37 6.99 -3.35
N GLU A 39 -1.55 7.08 -3.94
CA GLU A 39 -2.63 6.09 -3.74
C GLU A 39 -2.21 4.74 -4.29
N LYS A 40 -1.66 4.73 -5.50
CA LYS A 40 -1.09 3.53 -6.13
C LYS A 40 0.04 2.93 -5.29
N TYR A 41 0.93 3.76 -4.75
CA TYR A 41 2.01 3.32 -3.88
C TYR A 41 1.48 2.65 -2.60
N HIS A 42 0.49 3.26 -1.93
CA HIS A 42 -0.09 2.69 -0.71
C HIS A 42 -0.87 1.41 -0.97
N LEU A 43 -1.62 1.34 -2.08
CA LEU A 43 -2.30 0.11 -2.47
C LEU A 43 -1.30 -1.02 -2.71
N GLY A 44 -0.23 -0.76 -3.47
CA GLY A 44 0.82 -1.75 -3.72
C GLY A 44 1.53 -2.19 -2.44
N LYS A 45 1.80 -1.24 -1.53
CA LYS A 45 2.37 -1.54 -0.20
C LYS A 45 1.43 -2.44 0.61
N ALA A 46 0.13 -2.15 0.62
CA ALA A 46 -0.86 -2.91 1.38
C ALA A 46 -1.01 -4.34 0.84
N VAL A 47 -0.99 -4.51 -0.49
CA VAL A 47 -0.93 -5.85 -1.14
C VAL A 47 0.36 -6.58 -0.73
N TYR A 48 1.50 -5.91 -0.83
CA TYR A 48 2.82 -6.48 -0.53
C TYR A 48 2.95 -6.95 0.92
N ASN A 49 2.42 -6.17 1.86
CA ASN A 49 2.44 -6.47 3.29
C ASN A 49 1.34 -7.43 3.73
N GLN A 50 0.43 -7.81 2.83
CA GLN A 50 -0.78 -8.58 3.16
C GLN A 50 -1.70 -7.86 4.16
N ASP A 51 -1.69 -6.52 4.13
CA ASP A 51 -2.56 -5.66 4.96
C ASP A 51 -4.02 -5.67 4.47
N LEU A 52 -4.30 -6.35 3.36
CA LEU A 52 -5.61 -6.50 2.73
C LEU A 52 -5.92 -7.98 2.54
N THR A 53 -7.19 -8.36 2.72
CA THR A 53 -7.64 -9.72 2.40
C THR A 53 -7.78 -9.85 0.89
N LEU A 54 -7.05 -10.81 0.30
CA LEU A 54 -7.06 -11.08 -1.13
C LEU A 54 -7.94 -12.29 -1.43
N GLU A 55 -9.11 -12.05 -1.99
CA GLU A 55 -10.04 -13.09 -2.42
C GLU A 55 -9.77 -13.51 -3.87
N LYS A 56 -10.12 -14.77 -4.22
CA LYS A 56 -10.02 -15.25 -5.59
C LYS A 56 -10.87 -14.39 -6.52
N GLN A 57 -10.26 -13.91 -7.59
CA GLN A 57 -10.91 -13.09 -8.60
C GLN A 57 -11.45 -14.01 -9.73
N PRO A 58 -12.73 -13.89 -10.12
CA PRO A 58 -13.34 -14.79 -11.11
C PRO A 58 -12.93 -14.52 -12.56
N ASN A 59 -12.32 -13.37 -12.86
CA ASN A 59 -12.00 -12.94 -14.22
C ASN A 59 -10.60 -12.32 -14.33
N VAL A 60 -9.58 -13.09 -13.93
CA VAL A 60 -8.17 -12.71 -14.05
C VAL A 60 -7.46 -13.65 -14.99
N LYS A 61 -6.56 -13.09 -15.80
CA LYS A 61 -5.65 -13.85 -16.65
C LYS A 61 -4.57 -14.47 -15.78
N LEU A 62 -4.85 -15.66 -15.23
CA LEU A 62 -4.00 -16.32 -14.24
C LEU A 62 -2.54 -16.43 -14.68
N ILE A 63 -2.29 -16.93 -15.90
CA ILE A 63 -0.94 -17.13 -16.44
C ILE A 63 -0.17 -15.81 -16.51
N GLU A 64 -0.78 -14.76 -17.06
CA GLU A 64 -0.17 -13.42 -17.16
C GLU A 64 0.14 -12.85 -15.76
N GLN A 65 -0.75 -13.09 -14.80
CA GLN A 65 -0.56 -12.65 -13.42
C GLN A 65 0.57 -13.43 -12.72
N GLU A 66 0.67 -14.75 -12.92
CA GLU A 66 1.74 -15.60 -12.39
C GLU A 66 3.11 -15.16 -12.91
N GLU A 67 3.26 -14.96 -14.23
CA GLU A 67 4.51 -14.50 -14.85
C GLU A 67 4.99 -13.17 -14.27
N ARG A 68 4.07 -12.21 -14.09
CA ARG A 68 4.36 -10.91 -13.48
C ARG A 68 4.81 -11.06 -12.03
N LEU A 69 4.11 -11.87 -11.24
CA LEU A 69 4.43 -12.11 -9.83
C LEU A 69 5.76 -12.85 -9.64
N GLU A 70 6.09 -13.80 -10.52
CA GLU A 70 7.37 -14.50 -10.52
C GLU A 70 8.52 -13.54 -10.85
N TYR A 71 8.34 -12.69 -11.87
CA TYR A 71 9.32 -11.66 -12.20
C TYR A 71 9.55 -10.68 -11.05
N LEU A 72 8.47 -10.23 -10.41
CA LEU A 72 8.56 -9.38 -9.22
C LEU A 72 9.29 -10.08 -8.08
N GLN A 73 8.95 -11.34 -7.78
CA GLN A 73 9.62 -12.15 -6.76
C GLN A 73 11.12 -12.26 -7.05
N GLY A 74 11.50 -12.52 -8.31
CA GLY A 74 12.89 -12.58 -8.76
C GLY A 74 13.65 -11.26 -8.60
N SER A 75 12.93 -10.13 -8.68
CA SER A 75 13.49 -8.78 -8.61
C SER A 75 13.66 -8.23 -7.18
N LEU A 76 13.02 -8.84 -6.19
CA LEU A 76 13.14 -8.43 -4.79
C LEU A 76 14.57 -8.65 -4.25
N PRO A 77 15.02 -7.88 -3.24
CA PRO A 77 16.21 -8.22 -2.48
C PRO A 77 16.10 -9.59 -1.80
N ASN A 78 17.21 -10.30 -1.58
CA ASN A 78 17.21 -11.64 -0.96
C ASN A 78 16.52 -11.70 0.41
N THR A 79 16.58 -10.61 1.19
CA THR A 79 15.91 -10.49 2.49
C THR A 79 14.39 -10.50 2.33
N GLU A 80 13.90 -9.85 1.29
CA GLU A 80 12.47 -9.71 0.99
C GLU A 80 11.91 -10.99 0.36
N LYS A 81 12.67 -11.64 -0.54
CA LYS A 81 12.30 -12.94 -1.14
C LYS A 81 11.96 -14.02 -0.11
N ARG A 82 12.57 -13.94 1.08
CA ARG A 82 12.31 -14.87 2.19
C ARG A 82 11.10 -14.48 3.03
N ARG A 83 10.70 -13.21 3.00
CA ARG A 83 9.61 -12.67 3.83
C ARG A 83 8.26 -12.78 3.14
N VAL A 84 8.22 -12.59 1.82
CA VAL A 84 6.98 -12.60 1.04
C VAL A 84 7.11 -13.57 -0.13
N ASN A 85 6.00 -14.25 -0.44
CA ASN A 85 5.87 -15.12 -1.59
C ASN A 85 4.84 -14.52 -2.55
N LEU A 86 5.28 -13.66 -3.48
CA LEU A 86 4.38 -12.98 -4.41
C LEU A 86 3.58 -13.93 -5.33
N PRO A 87 4.14 -15.07 -5.82
CA PRO A 87 3.38 -16.06 -6.57
C PRO A 87 2.09 -16.56 -5.88
N ASP A 88 2.03 -16.57 -4.54
CA ASP A 88 0.82 -16.99 -3.81
C ASP A 88 -0.36 -16.02 -3.99
N PHE A 89 -0.13 -14.84 -4.57
CA PHE A 89 -1.17 -13.86 -4.88
C PHE A 89 -1.81 -14.10 -6.25
N ALA A 90 -1.31 -15.07 -7.02
CA ALA A 90 -1.86 -15.43 -8.32
C ALA A 90 -3.35 -15.83 -8.21
N GLY A 91 -4.14 -15.29 -9.13
CA GLY A 91 -5.59 -15.44 -9.16
C GLY A 91 -6.34 -14.60 -8.12
N LYS A 92 -5.66 -13.78 -7.32
CA LYS A 92 -6.27 -13.00 -6.22
C LYS A 92 -6.14 -11.49 -6.37
N LEU A 93 -5.32 -11.01 -7.31
CA LEU A 93 -5.12 -9.58 -7.52
C LEU A 93 -5.99 -9.07 -8.67
N THR A 94 -6.66 -7.94 -8.49
CA THR A 94 -7.23 -7.17 -9.61
C THR A 94 -6.11 -6.55 -10.46
N GLU A 95 -6.41 -6.14 -11.70
CA GLU A 95 -5.43 -5.46 -12.56
C GLU A 95 -4.84 -4.20 -11.90
N GLU A 96 -5.66 -3.47 -11.13
CA GLU A 96 -5.21 -2.31 -10.37
C GLU A 96 -4.23 -2.72 -9.27
N GLN A 97 -4.53 -3.78 -8.52
CA GLN A 97 -3.69 -4.25 -7.41
C GLN A 97 -2.33 -4.77 -7.88
N ILE A 98 -2.27 -5.54 -8.98
CA ILE A 98 -0.98 -6.00 -9.51
C ILE A 98 -0.16 -4.84 -10.07
N THR A 99 -0.80 -3.89 -10.76
CA THR A 99 -0.12 -2.71 -11.29
C THR A 99 0.37 -1.78 -10.16
N ALA A 100 -0.37 -1.72 -9.05
CA ALA A 100 0.05 -1.01 -7.85
C ALA A 100 1.22 -1.71 -7.14
N LEU A 101 1.18 -3.05 -7.04
CA LEU A 101 2.27 -3.85 -6.49
C LEU A 101 3.57 -3.67 -7.29
N GLU A 102 3.51 -3.72 -8.61
CA GLU A 102 4.65 -3.44 -9.50
C GLU A 102 5.26 -2.08 -9.23
N TYR A 103 4.40 -1.05 -9.15
CA TYR A 103 4.83 0.31 -8.88
C TYR A 103 5.50 0.45 -7.51
N PHE A 104 4.90 -0.17 -6.47
CA PHE A 104 5.49 -0.20 -5.15
C PHE A 104 6.87 -0.87 -5.16
N VAL A 105 7.02 -2.03 -5.81
CA VAL A 105 8.31 -2.75 -5.89
C VAL A 105 9.35 -1.92 -6.63
N GLN A 106 8.99 -1.31 -7.76
CA GLN A 106 9.86 -0.42 -8.53
C GLN A 106 10.37 0.75 -7.68
N VAL A 107 9.47 1.45 -6.99
CA VAL A 107 9.83 2.63 -6.19
C VAL A 107 10.59 2.24 -4.92
N ARG A 108 10.13 1.21 -4.21
CA ARG A 108 10.69 0.81 -2.91
C ARG A 108 12.06 0.17 -3.03
N PHE A 109 12.27 -0.65 -4.05
CA PHE A 109 13.51 -1.42 -4.24
C PHE A 109 14.36 -0.94 -5.42
N ASN A 110 13.95 0.15 -6.08
CA ASN A 110 14.65 0.74 -7.24
C ASN A 110 14.88 -0.27 -8.38
N VAL A 111 13.87 -1.11 -8.64
CA VAL A 111 13.89 -2.15 -9.68
C VAL A 111 13.40 -1.56 -11.00
N LYS A 112 14.08 -1.86 -12.12
CA LYS A 112 13.58 -1.51 -13.46
C LYS A 112 12.72 -2.67 -13.98
N LEU A 113 11.41 -2.50 -13.93
CA LEU A 113 10.48 -3.45 -14.54
C LEU A 113 10.34 -3.14 -16.05
N PRO A 114 10.20 -4.15 -16.92
CA PRO A 114 9.91 -3.92 -18.32
C PRO A 114 8.56 -3.21 -18.46
N GLU A 115 8.53 -2.10 -19.19
CA GLU A 115 7.27 -1.42 -19.46
C GLU A 115 6.38 -2.33 -20.30
N LYS A 116 5.15 -2.56 -19.81
CA LYS A 116 4.13 -3.29 -20.57
C LYS A 116 3.90 -2.52 -21.87
N LYS A 117 4.31 -3.08 -23.02
CA LYS A 117 3.96 -2.50 -24.32
C LYS A 117 2.43 -2.46 -24.40
N LYS A 118 1.86 -1.26 -24.40
CA LYS A 118 0.46 -1.06 -24.75
C LYS A 118 0.36 -1.33 -26.25
N GLU A 119 -0.10 -2.51 -26.62
CA GLU A 119 -0.67 -2.76 -27.95
C GLU A 119 -2.08 -2.18 -28.04
#